data_AF-A0A7H8HPF0-F1
#
_entry.id   AF-A0A7H8HPF0-F1
#
_cell.length_a   1.000
_cell.length_b   1.000
_cell.length_c   1.000
_cell.angle_alpha   90.00
_cell.angle_beta   90.00
_cell.angle_gamma   90.00
#
_symmetry.space_group_name_H-M   'P 1'
#
loop_
_entity.id
_entity.type
_entity.pdbx_description
1 polymer ?
#
loop_
_entity_poly.entity_id
_entity_poly.type
_entity_poly.pdbx_seq_one_letter_code
_entity_poly.pdbx_strand_id
1 'polypeptide(L)'
;MPTEDMQRAAACFASALDGARSRLRDVNSEMATVQASWRGEASVRFGQAMSDWEQEFDVILSRLAELLETTGGTMPRPRLP
;
A
#
# COMPACT_ATOMS: atom_id res chain seq x y z
N MET A 1 -2.57 -16.80 23.69
CA MET A 1 -3.01 -15.39 23.71
C MET A 1 -1.84 -14.53 23.27
N PRO A 2 -2.06 -13.46 22.47
CA PRO A 2 -1.00 -12.53 22.08
C PRO A 2 -0.38 -11.88 23.31
N THR A 3 0.94 -11.65 23.30
CA THR A 3 1.63 -10.88 24.35
C THR A 3 1.39 -9.37 24.16
N GLU A 4 1.68 -8.56 25.18
CA GLU A 4 1.63 -7.09 25.06
C GLU A 4 2.55 -6.57 23.95
N ASP A 5 3.72 -7.18 23.77
CA ASP A 5 4.64 -6.82 22.69
C ASP A 5 4.08 -7.20 21.30
N MET A 6 3.40 -8.34 21.18
CA MET A 6 2.69 -8.70 19.93
C MET A 6 1.58 -7.69 19.62
N GLN A 7 0.83 -7.24 20.63
CA GLN A 7 -0.21 -6.21 20.44
C GLN A 7 0.38 -4.86 20.03
N ARG A 8 1.51 -4.46 20.62
CA ARG A 8 2.22 -3.23 20.22
C ARG A 8 2.74 -3.32 18.78
N ALA A 9 3.30 -4.47 18.41
CA ALA A 9 3.75 -4.72 17.03
C ALA A 9 2.57 -4.70 16.04
N ALA A 10 1.43 -5.31 16.39
CA ALA A 10 0.22 -5.27 15.58
C ALA A 10 -0.26 -3.83 15.33
N ALA A 11 -0.28 -2.98 16.37
CA ALA A 11 -0.64 -1.57 16.22
C ALA A 11 0.33 -0.82 15.29
N CYS A 12 1.63 -1.12 15.38
CA CYS A 12 2.65 -0.57 14.48
C CYS A 12 2.40 -0.98 13.03
N PHE A 13 2.19 -2.27 12.75
CA PHE A 13 1.93 -2.76 11.39
C PHE A 13 0.62 -2.24 10.82
N ALA A 14 -0.43 -2.13 11.63
CA ALA A 14 -1.69 -1.52 11.21
C ALA A 14 -1.49 -0.05 10.80
N SER A 15 -0.78 0.73 11.62
CA SER A 15 -0.45 2.13 11.29
C SER A 15 0.42 2.24 10.03
N ALA A 16 1.39 1.35 9.86
CA ALA A 16 2.25 1.32 8.68
C ALA A 16 1.47 0.97 7.41
N LEU A 17 0.53 0.03 7.50
CA LEU A 17 -0.34 -0.36 6.39
C LEU A 17 -1.26 0.79 5.96
N ASP A 18 -1.88 1.48 6.92
CA ASP A 18 -2.73 2.64 6.63
C ASP A 18 -1.92 3.80 6.02
N GLY A 19 -0.72 4.04 6.54
CA GLY A 19 0.22 5.02 5.99
C GLY A 19 0.65 4.69 4.57
N ALA A 20 1.02 3.43 4.31
CA ALA A 20 1.40 2.95 2.97
C ALA A 20 0.23 3.10 1.97
N ARG A 21 -0.99 2.72 2.35
CA ARG A 21 -2.20 2.91 1.52
C ARG A 21 -2.47 4.37 1.22
N SER A 22 -2.24 5.28 2.17
CA SER A 22 -2.37 6.72 1.92
C SER A 22 -1.35 7.19 0.89
N ARG A 23 -0.07 6.81 1.05
CA ARG A 23 0.99 7.16 0.11
C ARG A 23 0.72 6.65 -1.30
N LEU A 24 0.23 5.42 -1.42
CA LEU A 24 -0.17 4.86 -2.71
C LEU A 24 -1.23 5.73 -3.40
N ARG A 25 -2.27 6.15 -2.68
CA ARG A 25 -3.31 7.02 -3.23
C ARG A 25 -2.77 8.39 -3.62
N ASP A 26 -1.92 8.99 -2.79
CA ASP A 26 -1.33 10.30 -3.04
C ASP A 26 -0.49 10.27 -4.33
N VAL A 27 0.41 9.30 -4.45
CA VAL A 27 1.26 9.14 -5.65
C VAL A 27 0.39 8.85 -6.87
N ASN A 28 -0.59 7.96 -6.79
CA ASN A 28 -1.47 7.68 -7.93
C ASN A 28 -2.25 8.91 -8.39
N SER A 29 -2.72 9.76 -7.48
CA SER A 29 -3.41 11.00 -7.82
C SER A 29 -2.49 12.00 -8.53
N GLU A 30 -1.27 12.19 -8.01
CA GLU A 30 -0.28 13.08 -8.64
C GLU A 30 0.16 12.55 -10.00
N MET A 31 0.45 11.26 -10.10
CA MET A 31 0.94 10.63 -11.32
C MET A 31 -0.12 10.58 -12.42
N ALA A 32 -1.40 10.39 -12.09
CA ALA A 32 -2.49 10.50 -13.07
C ALA A 32 -2.53 11.90 -13.72
N THR A 33 -2.25 12.95 -12.93
CA THR A 33 -2.18 14.33 -13.44
C THR A 33 -1.00 14.50 -14.40
N VAL A 34 0.18 13.98 -14.04
CA VAL A 34 1.39 14.07 -14.86
C VAL A 34 1.24 13.24 -16.14
N GLN A 35 0.70 12.03 -16.05
CA GLN A 35 0.49 11.13 -17.20
C GLN A 35 -0.41 11.77 -18.25
N ALA A 36 -1.45 12.49 -17.82
CA ALA A 36 -2.35 13.21 -18.73
C ALA A 36 -1.63 14.30 -19.56
N SER A 37 -0.45 14.75 -19.16
CA SER A 37 0.36 15.74 -19.87
C SER A 37 1.38 15.13 -20.87
N TRP A 38 1.76 13.86 -20.70
CA TRP A 38 2.78 13.23 -21.53
C TRP A 38 2.17 12.59 -22.78
N ARG A 39 2.94 12.56 -23.88
CA ARG A 39 2.51 12.01 -25.17
C ARG A 39 3.62 11.15 -25.77
N GLY A 40 3.23 10.25 -26.68
CA GLY A 40 4.18 9.41 -27.41
C GLY A 40 4.96 8.44 -26.51
N GLU A 41 6.19 8.13 -26.90
CA GLU A 41 7.02 7.11 -26.24
C GLU A 41 7.28 7.38 -24.74
N ALA A 42 7.40 8.65 -24.34
CA ALA A 42 7.56 9.02 -22.94
C ALA A 42 6.36 8.59 -22.07
N SER A 43 5.14 8.70 -22.61
CA SER A 43 3.93 8.24 -21.92
C SER A 43 3.91 6.73 -21.75
N VAL A 44 4.41 5.98 -22.73
CA VAL A 44 4.47 4.51 -22.67
C VAL A 44 5.48 4.05 -21.61
N ARG A 45 6.69 4.60 -21.63
CA ARG A 45 7.74 4.28 -20.64
C ARG A 45 7.29 4.63 -19.22
N PHE A 46 6.60 5.75 -19.05
CA PHE A 46 6.04 6.15 -17.76
C PHE A 46 4.97 5.18 -17.28
N GLY A 47 4.03 4.80 -18.16
CA GLY A 47 2.99 3.83 -17.82
C GLY A 47 3.57 2.49 -17.37
N GLN A 48 4.64 2.02 -18.02
CA GLN A 48 5.35 0.82 -17.59
C GLN A 48 5.98 1.00 -16.21
N ALA A 49 6.73 2.08 -15.99
CA ALA A 49 7.37 2.35 -14.70
C ALA A 49 6.34 2.47 -13.56
N MET A 50 5.18 3.08 -13.81
CA MET A 50 4.07 3.14 -12.86
C MET A 50 3.51 1.75 -12.56
N SER A 51 3.30 0.93 -13.59
CA SER A 51 2.78 -0.43 -13.42
C SER A 51 3.74 -1.31 -12.61
N ASP A 52 5.04 -1.17 -12.84
CA ASP A 52 6.07 -1.90 -12.10
C ASP A 52 6.13 -1.43 -10.64
N TRP A 53 6.08 -0.11 -10.41
CA TRP A 53 6.05 0.46 -9.06
C TRP A 53 4.80 0.03 -8.26
N GLU A 54 3.61 0.03 -8.87
CA GLU A 54 2.37 -0.43 -8.22
C GLU A 54 2.47 -1.89 -7.79
N GLN A 55 3.03 -2.76 -8.63
CA GLN A 55 3.24 -4.18 -8.31
C GLN A 55 4.17 -4.36 -7.10
N GLU A 56 5.30 -3.65 -7.04
CA GLU A 56 6.21 -3.71 -5.89
C GLU A 56 5.56 -3.13 -4.63
N PHE A 57 4.70 -2.12 -4.77
CA PHE A 57 3.99 -1.53 -3.64
C PHE A 57 2.93 -2.50 -3.07
N ASP A 58 2.23 -3.23 -3.92
CA ASP A 58 1.29 -4.28 -3.51
C ASP A 58 2.00 -5.41 -2.74
N VAL A 59 3.25 -5.73 -3.09
CA VAL A 59 4.09 -6.66 -2.32
C VAL A 59 4.32 -6.11 -0.91
N ILE A 60 4.69 -4.84 -0.76
CA ILE A 60 4.88 -4.20 0.55
C ILE A 60 3.60 -4.26 1.39
N LEU A 61 2.45 -3.91 0.80
CA LEU A 61 1.15 -3.97 1.48
C LEU A 61 0.82 -5.38 1.94
N SER A 62 1.07 -6.38 1.10
CA SER A 62 0.86 -7.79 1.42
C SER A 62 1.73 -8.25 2.59
N ARG A 63 3.02 -7.89 2.60
CA ARG A 63 3.93 -8.22 3.71
C ARG A 63 3.55 -7.54 5.02
N LEU A 64 3.11 -6.29 4.98
CA LEU A 64 2.62 -5.59 6.17
C LEU A 64 1.36 -6.25 6.74
N ALA A 65 0.45 -6.69 5.87
CA ALA A 65 -0.75 -7.43 6.28
C ALA A 65 -0.40 -8.80 6.89
N GLU A 66 0.50 -9.57 6.28
CA GLU A 66 0.99 -10.85 6.83
C GLU A 66 1.61 -10.68 8.23
N LEU A 67 2.40 -9.62 8.43
CA LEU A 67 3.00 -9.31 9.74
C LEU A 67 1.95 -8.91 10.78
N LEU A 68 0.93 -8.15 10.37
CA LEU A 68 -0.21 -7.80 11.22
C LEU A 68 -0.98 -9.06 11.67
N GLU A 69 -1.26 -9.98 10.75
CA GLU A 69 -1.95 -11.23 11.07
C GLU A 69 -1.10 -12.13 11.98
N THR A 70 0.21 -12.23 11.72
CA THR A 70 1.15 -13.01 12.54
C THR A 70 1.24 -12.51 13.98
N THR A 71 1.08 -11.20 14.17
CA THR A 71 1.06 -10.58 15.51
C THR A 71 -0.30 -10.70 16.22
N GLY A 72 -1.29 -11.34 15.58
CA GLY A 72 -2.64 -11.51 16.12
C GLY A 72 -3.53 -10.27 15.93
N GLY A 73 -3.06 -9.28 15.18
CA GLY A 73 -3.89 -8.16 14.74
C GLY A 73 -4.87 -8.63 13.68
N THR A 74 -6.10 -8.11 13.73
CA THR A 74 -7.09 -8.36 12.68
C THR A 74 -7.10 -7.16 11.74
N MET A 75 -6.95 -7.40 10.44
CA MET A 75 -7.25 -6.39 9.42
C MET A 75 -8.67 -5.86 9.67
N PRO A 76 -8.91 -4.53 9.60
CA PRO A 76 -10.27 -4.03 9.61
C PRO A 76 -11.02 -4.69 8.45
N ARG A 77 -12.00 -5.55 8.76
CA ARG A 77 -12.85 -6.12 7.72
C ARG A 77 -13.46 -4.95 6.94
N PRO A 78 -13.41 -4.95 5.60
CA PRO A 78 -14.16 -3.96 4.85
C PRO A 78 -15.62 -4.08 5.29
N ARG A 79 -16.17 -2.99 5.82
CA ARG A 79 -17.61 -2.91 6.07
C ARG A 79 -18.24 -2.94 4.68
N LEU A 80 -18.74 -4.11 4.29
CA LEU A 80 -19.60 -4.21 3.11
C LEU A 80 -20.84 -3.33 3.38
N PRO A 81 -21.28 -2.56 2.38
CA PRO A 81 -22.49 -1.73 2.49
C PRO A 81 -23.75 -2.55 2.71
#